data_AF-A0AAW2CNM5-F1
#
_entry.id   AF-A0AAW2CNM5-F1
#
_cell.length_a   1.000
_cell.length_b   1.000
_cell.length_c   1.000
_cell.angle_alpha   90.00
_cell.angle_beta   90.00
_cell.angle_gamma   90.00
#
_symmetry.space_group_name_H-M   'P 1'
#
loop_
_entity.id
_entity.type
_entity.pdbx_description
1 polymer ?
#
loop_
_entity_poly.entity_id
_entity_poly.type
_entity_poly.pdbx_seq_one_letter_code
_entity_poly.pdbx_strand_id
1 'polypeptide(L)'
;MYQNSPSFNFVKAFNFAMEISSLRMLSPLPIIWKNKRFLNMGSKKRYKGALKVINHYAMEVIRSKEEEQQQEGSEESLRTHDLLSRFMYSSSLNIEDFKDKEQKRKFLRDIVISFIQAGSELTSTALTWFFWLILGHPRCEQ
;
A
#
# COMPACT_ATOMS: atom_id res chain seq x y z
N MET A 1 20.47 11.06 10.45
CA MET A 1 19.68 12.01 9.65
C MET A 1 18.54 11.37 8.82
N TYR A 2 18.40 10.04 8.73
CA TYR A 2 17.36 9.37 7.91
C TYR A 2 16.02 9.04 8.62
N GLN A 3 15.90 9.26 9.93
CA GLN A 3 14.74 8.78 10.72
C GLN A 3 13.44 9.59 10.56
N ASN A 4 13.40 10.64 9.72
CA ASN A 4 12.22 11.52 9.55
C ASN A 4 11.75 11.70 8.09
N SER A 5 12.21 10.88 7.14
CA SER A 5 11.69 10.94 5.76
C SER A 5 10.20 10.54 5.70
N PRO A 6 9.37 11.16 4.85
CA PRO A 6 7.97 10.74 4.63
C PRO A 6 7.83 9.24 4.34
N SER A 7 8.75 8.69 3.53
CA SER A 7 8.81 7.26 3.21
C SER A 7 9.13 6.38 4.42
N PHE A 8 10.03 6.82 5.30
CA PHE A 8 10.37 6.08 6.52
C PHE A 8 9.19 6.03 7.49
N ASN A 9 8.51 7.17 7.68
CA ASN A 9 7.31 7.25 8.51
C ASN A 9 6.18 6.40 7.94
N PHE A 10 6.03 6.38 6.61
CA PHE A 10 5.11 5.49 5.92
C PHE A 10 5.43 4.01 6.21
N VAL A 11 6.67 3.55 5.97
CA VAL A 11 7.06 2.15 6.19
C VAL A 11 6.83 1.71 7.63
N LYS A 12 7.19 2.57 8.60
CA LYS A 12 6.97 2.31 10.03
C LYS A 12 5.48 2.16 10.36
N ALA A 13 4.64 3.05 9.83
CA ALA A 13 3.20 2.98 10.01
C ALA A 13 2.59 1.76 9.31
N PHE A 14 3.07 1.44 8.11
CA PHE A 14 2.64 0.32 7.29
C PHE A 14 2.91 -1.01 7.98
N ASN A 15 4.16 -1.25 8.40
CA ASN A 15 4.54 -2.48 9.11
C ASN A 15 3.75 -2.66 10.41
N PHE A 16 3.54 -1.58 11.17
CA PHE A 16 2.70 -1.62 12.38
C PHE A 16 1.24 -1.97 12.06
N ALA A 17 0.67 -1.41 11.00
CA ALA A 17 -0.70 -1.71 10.59
C ALA A 17 -0.82 -3.17 10.10
N MET A 18 0.17 -3.67 9.36
CA MET A 18 0.27 -5.04 8.90
C MET A 18 0.38 -6.03 10.06
N GLU A 19 1.28 -5.79 11.02
CA GLU A 19 1.43 -6.63 12.21
C GLU A 19 0.11 -6.79 12.96
N ILE A 20 -0.58 -5.68 13.23
CA ILE A 20 -1.88 -5.70 13.90
C ILE A 20 -2.95 -6.41 13.06
N SER A 21 -2.88 -6.34 11.74
CA SER A 21 -3.82 -7.01 10.83
C SER A 21 -3.57 -8.51 10.75
N SER A 22 -2.31 -8.94 10.68
CA SER A 22 -1.90 -10.35 10.75
C SER A 22 -2.27 -10.97 12.08
N LEU A 23 -2.06 -10.27 13.20
CA LEU A 23 -2.48 -10.72 14.53
C LEU A 23 -4.01 -10.89 14.65
N ARG A 24 -4.80 -10.10 13.90
CA ARG A 24 -6.25 -10.29 13.82
C ARG A 24 -6.60 -11.53 13.01
N MET A 25 -5.94 -11.72 11.87
CA MET A 25 -6.19 -12.81 10.93
C MET A 25 -5.81 -14.18 11.53
N LEU A 26 -4.71 -14.24 12.27
CA LEU A 26 -4.20 -15.47 12.89
C LEU A 26 -4.81 -15.75 14.27
N SER A 27 -5.71 -14.90 14.78
CA SER A 27 -6.33 -15.10 16.09
C SER A 27 -7.29 -16.29 16.04
N PRO A 28 -7.03 -17.39 16.76
CA PRO A 28 -7.79 -18.63 16.63
C PRO A 28 -9.24 -18.52 17.12
N LEU A 29 -9.53 -17.57 18.03
CA LEU A 29 -10.88 -17.34 18.55
C LEU A 29 -11.24 -15.83 18.57
N PRO A 30 -12.44 -15.46 18.12
CA PRO A 30 -12.90 -14.06 18.13
C PRO A 30 -13.02 -13.48 19.55
N ILE A 31 -13.16 -14.33 20.57
CA ILE A 31 -13.26 -13.95 21.99
C ILE A 31 -11.91 -13.43 22.53
N ILE A 32 -10.80 -14.09 22.17
CA ILE A 32 -9.45 -13.66 22.57
C ILE A 32 -9.14 -12.29 22.00
N TRP A 33 -9.52 -12.06 20.73
CA TRP A 33 -9.38 -10.75 20.11
C TRP A 33 -10.32 -9.70 20.72
N LYS A 34 -11.59 -10.03 21.00
CA LYS A 34 -12.53 -9.11 21.68
C LYS A 34 -12.00 -8.67 23.04
N ASN A 35 -11.45 -9.59 23.81
CA ASN A 35 -10.86 -9.30 25.12
C ASN A 35 -9.59 -8.46 25.00
N LYS A 36 -8.68 -8.81 24.08
CA LYS A 36 -7.52 -7.96 23.75
C LYS A 36 -7.95 -6.57 23.30
N ARG A 37 -9.01 -6.46 22.48
CA ARG A 37 -9.56 -5.20 21.94
C ARG A 37 -10.19 -4.33 23.02
N PHE A 38 -10.77 -4.92 24.06
CA PHE A 38 -11.33 -4.22 25.22
C PHE A 38 -10.21 -3.57 26.04
N LEU A 39 -9.11 -4.31 26.29
CA LEU A 39 -7.95 -3.82 27.05
C LEU A 39 -7.01 -2.90 26.24
N ASN A 40 -7.03 -2.99 24.90
CA ASN A 40 -6.14 -2.23 23.99
C ASN A 40 -6.70 -0.88 23.50
N MET A 41 -7.31 -0.08 24.38
CA MET A 41 -7.83 1.25 24.00
C MET A 41 -6.73 2.16 23.39
N GLY A 42 -5.49 2.04 23.88
CA GLY A 42 -4.32 2.74 23.32
C GLY A 42 -3.86 2.22 21.95
N SER A 43 -3.82 0.90 21.74
CA SER A 43 -3.42 0.31 20.45
C SER A 43 -4.39 0.66 19.33
N LYS A 44 -5.70 0.81 19.61
CA LYS A 44 -6.68 1.33 18.63
C LYS A 44 -6.34 2.75 18.15
N LYS A 45 -5.94 3.64 19.07
CA LYS A 45 -5.53 5.01 18.72
C LYS A 45 -4.26 4.98 17.86
N ARG A 46 -3.26 4.17 18.23
CA ARG A 46 -2.02 3.99 17.45
C ARG A 46 -2.30 3.42 16.05
N TYR A 47 -3.17 2.42 15.93
CA TYR A 47 -3.55 1.83 14.64
C TYR A 47 -4.28 2.84 13.75
N LYS A 48 -5.21 3.63 14.31
CA LYS A 48 -5.84 4.73 13.56
C LYS A 48 -4.81 5.79 13.13
N GLY A 49 -3.83 6.10 13.99
CA GLY A 49 -2.73 7.00 13.66
C GLY A 49 -1.89 6.48 12.48
N ALA A 50 -1.51 5.20 12.52
CA ALA A 50 -0.78 4.56 11.43
C ALA A 50 -1.57 4.59 10.12
N LEU A 51 -2.88 4.28 10.16
CA LEU A 51 -3.74 4.34 8.99
C LEU A 51 -3.86 5.76 8.41
N LYS A 52 -3.83 6.81 9.25
CA LYS A 52 -3.78 8.20 8.77
C LYS A 52 -2.51 8.49 8.00
N VAL A 53 -1.35 8.04 8.50
CA VAL A 53 -0.05 8.22 7.82
C VAL A 53 -0.04 7.49 6.47
N ILE A 54 -0.49 6.23 6.45
CA ILE A 54 -0.62 5.42 5.22
C ILE A 54 -1.53 6.11 4.20
N ASN A 55 -2.72 6.53 4.64
CA ASN A 55 -3.69 7.17 3.76
C ASN A 55 -3.18 8.50 3.23
N HIS A 56 -2.50 9.28 4.07
CA HIS A 56 -1.91 10.55 3.67
C HIS A 56 -0.85 10.35 2.59
N TYR A 57 0.09 9.43 2.81
CA TYR A 57 1.12 9.10 1.83
C TYR A 57 0.54 8.62 0.49
N ALA A 58 -0.43 7.70 0.53
CA ALA A 58 -1.07 7.21 -0.68
C ALA A 58 -1.84 8.33 -1.43
N MET A 59 -2.43 9.28 -0.71
CA MET A 59 -3.06 10.46 -1.32
C MET A 59 -2.03 11.43 -1.90
N GLU A 60 -0.86 11.60 -1.29
CA GLU A 60 0.23 12.40 -1.87
C GLU A 60 0.74 11.80 -3.19
N VAL A 61 0.89 10.47 -3.26
CA VAL A 61 1.25 9.76 -4.49
C VAL A 61 0.22 10.02 -5.59
N ILE A 62 -1.07 9.91 -5.27
CA ILE A 62 -2.15 10.21 -6.22
C ILE A 62 -2.10 11.66 -6.69
N ARG A 63 -1.92 12.61 -5.75
CA ARG A 63 -1.87 14.03 -6.08
C ARG A 63 -0.67 14.36 -6.98
N SER A 64 0.53 13.85 -6.65
CA SER A 64 1.73 14.02 -7.49
C SER A 64 1.46 13.52 -8.91
N LYS A 65 0.79 12.36 -9.03
CA LYS A 65 0.44 11.80 -10.33
C LYS A 65 -0.60 12.63 -11.09
N GLU A 66 -1.62 13.15 -10.41
CA GLU A 66 -2.60 14.07 -11.00
C GLU A 66 -1.94 15.36 -11.51
N GLU A 67 -0.92 15.88 -10.81
CA GLU A 67 -0.15 17.07 -11.19
C GLU A 67 0.76 16.80 -12.40
N GLU A 68 1.47 15.66 -12.42
CA GLU A 68 2.28 15.21 -13.57
C GLU A 68 1.43 15.11 -14.84
N GLN A 69 0.24 14.52 -14.75
CA GLN A 69 -0.67 14.35 -15.89
C GLN A 69 -1.19 15.68 -16.44
N GLN A 70 -1.36 16.71 -15.60
CA GLN A 70 -1.77 18.04 -16.05
C GLN A 70 -0.67 18.76 -16.82
N GLN A 71 0.60 18.45 -16.55
CA GLN A 71 1.76 19.07 -17.21
C GLN A 71 2.07 18.45 -18.57
N GLU A 72 1.80 17.15 -18.76
CA GLU A 72 2.15 16.42 -19.99
C GLU A 72 1.11 16.54 -21.12
N GLY A 73 -0.08 17.08 -20.85
CA GLY A 73 -1.03 17.62 -21.84
C GLY A 73 -1.58 16.67 -22.93
N SER A 74 -1.16 15.40 -22.99
CA SER A 74 -1.52 14.47 -24.06
C SER A 74 -2.24 13.22 -23.55
N GLU A 75 -3.38 12.89 -24.14
CA GLU A 75 -4.21 11.73 -23.80
C GLU A 75 -3.51 10.39 -24.09
N GLU A 76 -2.49 10.42 -24.97
CA GLU A 76 -1.63 9.29 -25.28
C GLU A 76 -0.56 9.03 -24.20
N SER A 77 -0.10 10.06 -23.47
CA SER A 77 0.72 9.89 -22.27
C SER A 77 -0.04 9.09 -21.19
N LEU A 78 -1.33 9.38 -21.00
CA LEU A 78 -2.17 8.75 -19.96
C LEU A 78 -2.27 7.22 -20.06
N ARG A 79 -2.15 6.64 -21.26
CA ARG A 79 -2.29 5.19 -21.48
C ARG A 79 -0.99 4.41 -21.24
N THR A 80 0.16 5.08 -21.21
CA THR A 80 1.45 4.43 -21.52
C THR A 80 2.49 4.53 -20.41
N HIS A 81 2.30 5.38 -19.37
CA HIS A 81 3.34 5.67 -18.37
C HIS A 81 3.46 4.65 -17.24
N ASP A 82 2.39 4.44 -16.44
CA ASP A 82 2.46 3.56 -15.28
C ASP A 82 1.09 2.95 -14.91
N LEU A 83 1.13 1.97 -14.01
CA LEU A 83 -0.06 1.24 -13.58
C LEU A 83 -1.10 2.15 -12.92
N LEU A 84 -0.66 3.14 -12.13
CA LEU A 84 -1.55 4.07 -11.46
C LEU A 84 -2.28 4.95 -12.48
N SER A 85 -1.59 5.43 -13.52
CA SER A 85 -2.15 6.16 -14.65
C SER A 85 -3.22 5.35 -15.36
N ARG A 86 -2.98 4.06 -15.59
CA ARG A 86 -3.98 3.16 -16.18
C ARG A 86 -5.24 3.02 -15.31
N PHE A 87 -5.08 2.92 -13.99
CA PHE A 87 -6.24 2.91 -13.08
C PHE A 87 -6.95 4.27 -13.02
N MET A 88 -6.21 5.39 -13.08
CA MET A 88 -6.78 6.74 -13.14
C MET A 88 -7.60 6.97 -14.40
N TYR A 89 -7.10 6.48 -15.55
CA TYR A 89 -7.77 6.51 -16.85
C TYR A 89 -9.00 5.59 -16.87
N SER A 90 -8.86 4.34 -16.43
CA SER A 90 -9.98 3.40 -16.35
C SER A 90 -11.11 3.92 -15.44
N SER A 91 -10.76 4.51 -14.30
CA SER A 91 -11.75 5.12 -13.40
C SER A 91 -12.34 6.44 -13.92
N SER A 92 -11.74 7.10 -14.91
CA SER A 92 -12.40 8.22 -15.63
C SER A 92 -13.29 7.78 -16.79
N LEU A 93 -13.13 6.58 -17.35
CA LEU A 93 -14.04 6.08 -18.38
C LEU A 93 -15.34 5.51 -17.79
N ASN A 94 -15.26 4.87 -16.62
CA ASN A 94 -16.42 4.27 -15.94
C ASN A 94 -17.15 5.31 -15.07
N ILE A 95 -17.55 6.43 -15.67
CA ILE A 95 -18.14 7.61 -14.99
C ILE A 95 -19.43 7.26 -14.23
N GLU A 96 -20.13 6.19 -14.61
CA GLU A 96 -21.40 5.81 -13.99
C GLU A 96 -21.27 5.17 -12.59
N ASP A 97 -20.10 4.63 -12.24
CA ASP A 97 -19.91 3.93 -10.95
C ASP A 97 -19.49 4.87 -9.81
N PHE A 98 -18.91 6.04 -10.11
CA PHE A 98 -18.37 6.96 -9.10
C PHE A 98 -19.20 8.25 -9.03
N LYS A 99 -19.96 8.40 -7.93
CA LYS A 99 -20.83 9.56 -7.70
C LYS A 99 -20.06 10.85 -7.39
N ASP A 100 -18.79 10.75 -6.97
CA ASP A 100 -17.97 11.89 -6.56
C ASP A 100 -16.47 11.63 -6.77
N LYS A 101 -15.71 12.71 -6.98
CA LYS A 101 -14.25 12.75 -7.07
C LYS A 101 -13.58 12.17 -5.81
N GLU A 102 -14.20 12.32 -4.65
CA GLU A 102 -13.70 11.71 -3.40
C GLU A 102 -13.72 10.17 -3.46
N GLN A 103 -14.79 9.59 -4.03
CA GLN A 103 -14.90 8.13 -4.16
C GLN A 103 -13.86 7.58 -5.13
N LYS A 104 -13.62 8.29 -6.25
CA LYS A 104 -12.54 7.96 -7.19
C LYS A 104 -11.18 7.97 -6.49
N ARG A 105 -10.86 9.03 -5.75
CA ARG A 105 -9.58 9.10 -5.01
C ARG A 105 -9.45 8.04 -3.93
N LYS A 106 -10.55 7.71 -3.25
CA LYS A 106 -10.59 6.61 -2.28
C LYS A 106 -10.28 5.27 -2.95
N PHE A 107 -10.89 4.98 -4.10
CA PHE A 107 -10.61 3.78 -4.89
C PHE A 107 -9.13 3.70 -5.30
N LEU A 108 -8.59 4.78 -5.88
CA LEU A 108 -7.18 4.85 -6.26
C LEU A 108 -6.24 4.66 -5.07
N ARG A 109 -6.58 5.23 -3.91
CA ARG A 109 -5.80 5.07 -2.68
C ARG A 109 -5.78 3.61 -2.24
N ASP A 110 -6.94 2.95 -2.27
CA ASP A 110 -7.06 1.56 -1.87
C ASP A 110 -6.28 0.64 -2.85
N ILE A 111 -6.23 0.99 -4.14
CA ILE A 111 -5.36 0.34 -5.15
C ILE A 111 -3.87 0.54 -4.80
N VAL A 112 -3.42 1.77 -4.57
CA VAL A 112 -2.01 2.06 -4.21
C VAL A 112 -1.58 1.27 -2.97
N ILE A 113 -2.41 1.28 -1.92
CA ILE A 113 -2.12 0.53 -0.68
C ILE A 113 -2.03 -0.98 -0.96
N SER A 114 -2.94 -1.53 -1.77
CA SER A 114 -2.95 -2.96 -2.13
C SER A 114 -1.69 -3.37 -2.88
N PHE A 115 -1.22 -2.55 -3.82
CA PHE A 115 0.03 -2.82 -4.55
C PHE A 115 1.25 -2.77 -3.65
N ILE A 116 1.34 -1.77 -2.76
CA ILE A 116 2.45 -1.68 -1.80
C ILE A 116 2.47 -2.91 -0.89
N GLN A 117 1.28 -3.34 -0.42
CA GLN A 117 1.15 -4.53 0.42
C GLN A 117 1.58 -5.81 -0.30
N ALA A 118 1.11 -6.01 -1.53
CA ALA A 118 1.48 -7.20 -2.32
C ALA A 118 2.97 -7.21 -2.65
N GLY A 119 3.53 -6.06 -3.06
CA GLY A 119 4.93 -5.94 -3.45
C GLY A 119 5.90 -6.18 -2.30
N SER A 120 5.62 -5.66 -1.11
CA SER A 120 6.58 -5.68 0.02
C SER A 120 6.93 -7.10 0.49
N GLU A 121 5.92 -7.93 0.76
CA GLU A 121 6.12 -9.24 1.38
C GLU A 121 6.51 -10.33 0.36
N LEU A 122 5.88 -10.30 -0.81
CA LEU A 122 6.07 -11.33 -1.84
C LEU A 122 7.47 -11.24 -2.46
N THR A 123 7.96 -10.03 -2.74
CA THR A 123 9.29 -9.85 -3.34
C THR A 123 10.41 -10.22 -2.37
N SER A 124 10.28 -9.85 -1.09
CA SER A 124 11.24 -10.20 -0.04
C SER A 124 11.35 -11.72 0.12
N THR A 125 10.21 -12.42 0.18
CA THR A 125 10.17 -13.88 0.27
C THR A 125 10.76 -14.53 -0.99
N ALA A 126 10.35 -14.08 -2.18
CA ALA A 126 10.85 -14.60 -3.45
C ALA A 126 12.37 -14.43 -3.59
N LEU A 127 12.91 -13.26 -3.24
CA LEU A 127 14.35 -13.00 -3.26
C LEU A 127 15.09 -13.86 -2.24
N THR A 128 14.52 -14.07 -1.05
CA THR A 128 15.12 -14.94 -0.03
C THR A 128 15.27 -16.37 -0.56
N TRP A 129 14.21 -16.92 -1.18
CA TRP A 129 14.27 -18.24 -1.80
C TRP A 129 15.21 -18.28 -3.02
N PHE A 130 15.20 -17.23 -3.84
CA PHE A 130 16.08 -17.12 -5.00
C PHE A 130 17.56 -17.16 -4.58
N PHE A 131 17.97 -16.34 -3.62
CA PHE A 131 19.35 -16.33 -3.13
C PHE A 131 19.70 -17.62 -2.38
N TRP A 132 18.78 -18.19 -1.61
CA TRP A 132 18.97 -19.51 -1.01
C TRP A 132 19.30 -20.55 -2.09
N LEU A 133 18.51 -20.60 -3.17
CA LEU A 133 18.69 -21.57 -4.24
C LEU A 133 20.00 -21.37 -5.01
N ILE A 134 20.40 -20.12 -5.28
CA ILE A 134 21.69 -19.82 -5.93
C ILE A 134 22.85 -20.28 -5.05
N LEU A 135 22.85 -19.93 -3.77
CA LEU A 135 23.91 -20.30 -2.83
C LEU A 135 23.97 -21.81 -2.58
N GLY A 136 22.83 -22.51 -2.64
CA GLY A 136 22.74 -23.96 -2.48
C GLY A 136 23.14 -24.77 -3.72
N HIS A 137 23.22 -24.15 -4.90
CA HIS A 137 23.52 -24.81 -6.17
C HIS A 137 24.62 -24.08 -6.95
N PRO A 138 25.92 -24.27 -6.60
CA PRO A 138 27.05 -23.60 -7.25
C PRO A 138 27.26 -23.97 -8.73
N ARG A 139 26.45 -24.89 -9.30
CA ARG A 139 26.41 -25.17 -10.75
C ARG A 139 25.54 -24.19 -11.55
N CYS A 140 24.77 -23.34 -10.88
CA CYS A 140 23.91 -22.33 -11.52
C CYS A 140 24.57 -20.93 -11.54
N GLU A 141 25.78 -20.80 -11.01
CA GLU A 141 26.56 -19.56 -10.98
C GLU A 141 27.60 -19.46 -12.12
N GLN A 142 27.59 -20.42 -13.05
CA GLN A 142 28.40 -20.42 -14.29
C GLN A 142 27.62 -19.84 -15.48
#